data_AF-A0A223VRG7-F1
#
_entry.id   AF-A0A223VRG7-F1
#
_cell.length_a   1.000
_cell.length_b   1.000
_cell.length_c   1.000
_cell.angle_alpha   90.00
_cell.angle_beta   90.00
_cell.angle_gamma   90.00
#
_symmetry.space_group_name_H-M   'P 1'
#
loop_
_entity.id
_entity.type
_entity.pdbx_description
1 polymer ?
#
loop_
_entity_poly.entity_id
_entity_poly.type
_entity_poly.pdbx_seq_one_letter_code
_entity_poly.pdbx_strand_id
1 'polypeptide(L)'
;MLLSLDYSCTTQGLDTVHYLNDSAAIFKSIADKMPPDGISDKTDIRAFFDELLKLTKGLVIVDFLDTASWDVIEKYALSDDGLLDLTWHDYREKQERPEEKELREFIFPGDRHALALYVDSIIPIAGTHGAIFLINSYSKTEKEIRALYSKNVDNFHYEDASFFEKRVLRRTSGLLEFIDFHCTPIYSLALIPKRTGIKSHDSRLILYGFNCEQSLARLEKVSSALQALGLRDRDEISASVVTARRVFEFVLKVECCYAELEVTKSYSGMLLGDLMTVVKRGKDDKVRVELGRIAELANNFAHDTGKPVSKDTAVEVVGLITNYVRTLYTTIKK
;
A
#
# COMPACT_ATOMS: atom_id res chain seq x y z
N MET A 1 2.41 -12.63 21.71
CA MET A 1 2.54 -14.06 22.05
C MET A 1 1.71 -14.81 21.03
N LEU A 2 2.31 -15.17 19.89
CA LEU A 2 1.63 -15.72 18.71
C LEU A 2 1.68 -17.24 18.79
N LEU A 3 0.53 -17.87 18.99
CA LEU A 3 0.37 -19.32 18.82
C LEU A 3 0.03 -19.57 17.35
N SER A 4 1.00 -20.09 16.60
CA SER A 4 0.75 -20.78 15.34
C SER A 4 0.06 -22.11 15.66
N LEU A 5 -1.26 -22.16 15.54
CA LEU A 5 -2.02 -23.41 15.61
C LEU A 5 -2.21 -23.94 14.19
N ASP A 6 -1.39 -24.92 13.83
CA ASP A 6 -1.61 -25.79 12.67
C ASP A 6 -2.91 -26.57 12.89
N TYR A 7 -3.97 -26.17 12.19
CA TYR A 7 -5.18 -26.98 12.05
C TYR A 7 -5.11 -27.79 10.76
N SER A 8 -4.68 -29.04 10.88
CA SER A 8 -4.90 -30.07 9.87
C SER A 8 -6.02 -31.00 10.33
N CYS A 9 -7.15 -31.01 9.62
CA CYS A 9 -8.14 -32.08 9.72
C CYS A 9 -8.57 -32.52 8.31
N THR A 10 -7.88 -33.56 7.83
CA THR A 10 -8.27 -34.66 6.89
C THR A 10 -9.52 -34.43 6.02
N THR A 11 -9.47 -34.37 4.69
CA THR A 11 -8.87 -35.28 3.67
C THR A 11 -8.28 -34.53 2.47
N GLN A 12 -8.07 -33.21 2.57
CA GLN A 12 -7.47 -32.36 1.51
C GLN A 12 -5.92 -32.38 1.47
N GLY A 13 -5.26 -32.99 2.45
CA GLY A 13 -3.81 -32.81 2.69
C GLY A 13 -2.85 -33.31 1.61
N LEU A 14 -3.25 -34.18 0.68
CA LEU A 14 -2.39 -34.65 -0.40
C LEU A 14 -2.35 -33.66 -1.59
N ASP A 15 -3.49 -33.05 -1.93
CA ASP A 15 -3.57 -32.05 -2.99
C ASP A 15 -3.00 -30.71 -2.54
N THR A 16 -3.26 -30.29 -1.29
CA THR A 16 -2.74 -29.03 -0.73
C THR A 16 -1.20 -29.00 -0.71
N VAL A 17 -0.55 -30.15 -0.47
CA VAL A 17 0.92 -30.25 -0.42
C VAL A 17 1.54 -30.11 -1.81
N HIS A 18 0.89 -30.58 -2.88
CA HIS A 18 1.37 -30.40 -4.26
C HIS A 18 1.34 -28.94 -4.70
N TYR A 19 0.25 -28.20 -4.46
CA TYR A 19 0.14 -26.78 -4.84
C TYR A 19 1.15 -25.88 -4.12
N LEU A 20 1.47 -26.20 -2.86
CA LEU A 20 2.43 -25.45 -2.07
C LEU A 20 3.88 -25.62 -2.53
N ASN A 21 4.20 -26.70 -3.26
CA ASN A 21 5.56 -26.95 -3.76
C ASN A 21 5.84 -26.22 -5.09
N ASP A 22 4.80 -25.88 -5.86
CA ASP A 22 4.93 -25.19 -7.16
C ASP A 22 4.49 -23.71 -7.12
N SER A 23 4.21 -23.15 -5.94
CA SER A 23 3.69 -21.79 -5.75
C SER A 23 4.54 -20.71 -6.45
N ALA A 24 5.87 -20.81 -6.37
CA ALA A 24 6.79 -19.88 -7.02
C ALA A 24 6.68 -19.95 -8.55
N ALA A 25 6.57 -21.16 -9.09
CA ALA A 25 6.41 -21.39 -10.53
C ALA A 25 5.04 -20.90 -11.03
N ILE A 26 3.98 -21.08 -10.22
CA ILE A 26 2.65 -20.53 -10.51
C ILE A 26 2.73 -19.00 -10.62
N PHE A 27 3.29 -18.33 -9.62
CA PHE A 27 3.45 -16.86 -9.64
C PHE A 27 4.28 -16.40 -10.83
N LYS A 28 5.39 -17.10 -11.12
CA LYS A 28 6.22 -16.82 -12.29
C LYS A 28 5.43 -16.94 -13.60
N SER A 29 4.64 -18.00 -13.75
CA SER A 29 3.83 -18.24 -14.95
C SER A 29 2.73 -17.20 -15.17
N ILE A 30 2.17 -16.64 -14.09
CA ILE A 30 1.22 -15.53 -14.15
C ILE A 30 1.97 -14.26 -14.57
N ALA A 31 3.11 -13.97 -13.92
CA ALA A 31 3.91 -12.80 -14.23
C ALA A 31 4.43 -12.78 -15.69
N ASP A 32 4.77 -13.95 -16.26
CA ASP A 32 5.24 -14.08 -17.65
C ASP A 32 4.17 -13.72 -18.70
N LYS A 33 2.89 -13.69 -18.32
CA LYS A 33 1.78 -13.27 -19.17
C LYS A 33 1.45 -11.78 -19.01
N MET A 34 1.99 -11.14 -17.97
CA MET A 34 1.70 -9.75 -17.65
C MET A 34 2.68 -8.80 -18.36
N PRO A 35 2.22 -7.59 -18.75
CA PRO A 35 3.14 -6.54 -19.15
C PRO A 35 4.10 -6.18 -18.00
N PRO A 36 5.36 -5.81 -18.31
CA PRO A 36 6.35 -5.44 -17.28
C PRO A 36 5.92 -4.25 -16.40
N ASP A 37 5.19 -3.29 -16.99
CA ASP A 37 4.67 -2.12 -16.27
C ASP A 37 3.37 -2.42 -15.49
N GLY A 38 2.91 -3.67 -15.52
CA GLY A 38 1.73 -4.15 -14.80
C GLY A 38 0.39 -3.84 -15.48
N ILE A 39 -0.68 -4.19 -14.78
CA ILE A 39 -2.06 -4.08 -15.26
C ILE A 39 -2.83 -3.04 -14.43
N SER A 40 -3.74 -2.32 -15.09
CA SER A 40 -4.65 -1.35 -14.45
C SER A 40 -6.09 -1.43 -14.96
N ASP A 41 -6.33 -2.21 -16.02
CA ASP A 41 -7.68 -2.46 -16.51
C ASP A 41 -8.41 -3.46 -15.59
N LYS A 42 -9.71 -3.23 -15.37
CA LYS A 42 -10.50 -3.98 -14.41
C LYS A 42 -10.75 -5.40 -14.91
N THR A 43 -10.82 -5.59 -16.23
CA THR A 43 -10.93 -6.91 -16.86
C THR A 43 -9.67 -7.72 -16.61
N ASP A 44 -8.50 -7.10 -16.81
CA ASP A 44 -7.22 -7.74 -16.59
C ASP A 44 -7.01 -8.06 -15.11
N ILE A 45 -7.40 -7.17 -14.19
CA ILE A 45 -7.32 -7.40 -12.74
C ILE A 45 -8.23 -8.56 -12.31
N ARG A 46 -9.45 -8.66 -12.85
CA ARG A 46 -10.32 -9.83 -12.61
C ARG A 46 -9.68 -11.10 -13.13
N ALA A 47 -9.20 -11.09 -14.37
CA ALA A 47 -8.53 -12.25 -14.95
C ALA A 47 -7.30 -12.68 -14.13
N PHE A 48 -6.53 -11.73 -13.61
CA PHE A 48 -5.42 -11.97 -12.71
C PHE A 48 -5.85 -12.70 -11.43
N PHE A 49 -6.87 -12.20 -10.71
CA PHE A 49 -7.32 -12.84 -9.47
C PHE A 49 -8.02 -14.18 -9.73
N ASP A 50 -8.79 -14.32 -10.81
CA ASP A 50 -9.39 -15.59 -11.22
C ASP A 50 -8.33 -16.66 -11.46
N GLU A 51 -7.27 -16.33 -12.21
CA GLU A 51 -6.16 -17.26 -12.47
C GLU A 51 -5.38 -17.56 -11.19
N LEU A 52 -5.03 -16.53 -10.41
CA LEU A 52 -4.29 -16.66 -9.15
C LEU A 52 -5.01 -17.59 -8.19
N LEU A 53 -6.29 -17.35 -7.90
CA LEU A 53 -7.05 -18.18 -6.95
C LEU A 53 -7.32 -19.58 -7.49
N LYS A 54 -7.55 -19.73 -8.81
CA LYS A 54 -7.73 -21.04 -9.43
C LYS A 54 -6.50 -21.93 -9.28
N LEU A 55 -5.30 -21.38 -9.52
CA LEU A 55 -4.03 -22.10 -9.50
C LEU A 55 -3.51 -22.33 -8.08
N THR A 56 -3.66 -21.35 -7.19
CA THR A 56 -3.14 -21.42 -5.81
C THR A 56 -4.14 -21.99 -4.80
N LYS A 57 -5.41 -22.13 -5.18
CA LYS A 57 -6.53 -22.42 -4.26
C LYS A 57 -6.63 -21.41 -3.12
N GLY A 58 -6.26 -20.16 -3.39
CA GLY A 58 -6.23 -19.07 -2.41
C GLY A 58 -5.01 -19.04 -1.50
N LEU A 59 -4.12 -20.02 -1.57
CA LEU A 59 -2.93 -20.13 -0.71
C LEU A 59 -1.84 -19.13 -1.13
N VAL A 60 -2.05 -17.87 -0.76
CA VAL A 60 -1.21 -16.71 -1.07
C VAL A 60 -0.95 -15.95 0.22
N ILE A 61 0.30 -15.52 0.43
CA ILE A 61 0.60 -14.57 1.49
C ILE A 61 0.26 -13.18 0.98
N VAL A 62 -0.49 -12.42 1.78
CA VAL A 62 -0.73 -10.99 1.56
C VAL A 62 0.04 -10.24 2.63
N ASP A 63 1.15 -9.63 2.24
CA ASP A 63 1.95 -8.81 3.13
C ASP A 63 1.54 -7.34 2.99
N PHE A 64 1.40 -6.69 4.13
CA PHE A 64 1.02 -5.29 4.24
C PHE A 64 2.21 -4.46 4.70
N LEU A 65 2.28 -3.23 4.20
CA LEU A 65 3.40 -2.32 4.48
C LEU A 65 3.51 -1.98 5.97
N ASP A 66 2.38 -1.78 6.66
CA ASP A 66 2.33 -1.31 8.04
C ASP A 66 1.53 -2.20 9.01
N THR A 67 0.97 -3.33 8.54
CA THR A 67 0.20 -4.28 9.36
C THR A 67 0.70 -5.72 9.21
N ALA A 68 0.03 -6.65 9.90
CA ALA A 68 0.37 -8.07 9.89
C ALA A 68 -0.09 -8.75 8.58
N SER A 69 0.62 -9.81 8.21
CA SER A 69 0.37 -10.57 6.98
C SER A 69 -0.86 -11.46 7.08
N TRP A 70 -1.50 -11.70 5.93
CA TRP A 70 -2.46 -12.79 5.76
C TRP A 70 -1.80 -13.96 5.05
N ASP A 71 -2.38 -15.13 5.22
CA ASP A 71 -1.88 -16.37 4.66
C ASP A 71 -2.83 -17.00 3.64
N VAL A 72 -3.99 -16.40 3.38
CA VAL A 72 -4.94 -16.91 2.39
C VAL A 72 -5.81 -15.77 1.85
N ILE A 73 -6.24 -15.92 0.61
CA ILE A 73 -7.36 -15.17 0.04
C ILE A 73 -8.45 -16.20 -0.29
N GLU A 74 -9.50 -16.27 0.53
CA GLU A 74 -10.60 -17.24 0.31
C GLU A 74 -11.41 -16.88 -0.94
N LYS A 75 -11.65 -15.58 -1.15
CA LYS A 75 -12.37 -15.07 -2.32
C LYS A 75 -12.08 -13.59 -2.53
N TYR A 76 -12.43 -13.10 -3.72
CA TYR A 76 -12.41 -11.69 -4.04
C TYR A 76 -13.69 -11.25 -4.73
N ALA A 77 -13.98 -9.95 -4.67
CA ALA A 77 -14.95 -9.30 -5.53
C ALA A 77 -14.33 -8.00 -6.09
N LEU A 78 -14.59 -7.70 -7.36
CA LEU A 78 -14.18 -6.44 -7.98
C LEU A 78 -15.37 -5.75 -8.64
N SER A 79 -15.79 -4.62 -8.07
CA SER A 79 -16.82 -3.77 -8.65
C SER A 79 -16.33 -3.04 -9.90
N ASP A 80 -17.28 -2.52 -10.69
CA ASP A 80 -16.96 -1.77 -11.92
C ASP A 80 -16.28 -0.43 -11.64
N ASP A 81 -16.55 0.18 -10.48
CA ASP A 81 -15.86 1.41 -10.04
C ASP A 81 -14.47 1.15 -9.44
N GLY A 82 -14.03 -0.12 -9.40
CA GLY A 82 -12.67 -0.52 -9.01
C GLY A 82 -12.50 -0.81 -7.52
N LEU A 83 -13.57 -0.99 -6.74
CA LEU A 83 -13.49 -1.49 -5.37
C LEU A 83 -13.16 -2.98 -5.40
N LEU A 84 -11.92 -3.30 -5.06
CA LEU A 84 -11.44 -4.65 -4.81
C LEU A 84 -11.69 -4.99 -3.35
N ASP A 85 -12.43 -6.06 -3.12
CA ASP A 85 -12.68 -6.65 -1.82
C ASP A 85 -12.00 -8.03 -1.78
N LEU A 86 -11.00 -8.18 -0.92
CA LEU A 86 -10.29 -9.43 -0.65
C LEU A 86 -10.78 -9.99 0.69
N THR A 87 -11.31 -11.20 0.69
CA THR A 87 -11.78 -11.85 1.92
C THR A 87 -10.70 -12.79 2.45
N TRP A 88 -10.23 -12.56 3.68
CA TRP A 88 -9.30 -13.44 4.39
C TRP A 88 -10.05 -14.65 4.94
N HIS A 89 -11.12 -14.39 5.70
CA HIS A 89 -11.98 -15.44 6.28
C HIS A 89 -13.45 -15.07 6.20
N ASP A 90 -14.27 -16.00 5.73
CA ASP A 90 -15.73 -15.92 5.74
C ASP A 90 -16.34 -17.12 6.49
N TYR A 91 -16.99 -16.84 7.61
CA TYR A 91 -17.67 -17.81 8.45
C TYR A 91 -19.19 -17.78 8.27
N ARG A 92 -19.73 -16.83 7.50
CA ARG A 92 -21.18 -16.61 7.36
C ARG A 92 -21.91 -17.83 6.78
N GLU A 93 -21.23 -18.62 5.96
CA GLU A 93 -21.77 -19.82 5.32
C GLU A 93 -21.27 -21.13 5.95
N LYS A 94 -20.36 -21.06 6.94
CA LYS A 94 -19.77 -22.24 7.57
C LYS A 94 -20.73 -22.79 8.62
N GLN A 95 -20.99 -24.10 8.54
CA GLN A 95 -21.73 -24.80 9.59
C GLN A 95 -20.75 -25.19 10.70
N GLU A 96 -20.84 -24.49 11.82
CA GLU A 96 -19.99 -24.72 12.99
C GLU A 96 -20.83 -25.29 14.14
N ARG A 97 -20.27 -26.21 14.92
CA ARG A 97 -20.87 -26.60 16.20
C ARG A 97 -20.74 -25.43 17.18
N PRO A 98 -21.65 -25.29 18.18
CA PRO A 98 -21.60 -24.18 19.13
C PRO A 98 -20.24 -23.97 19.80
N GLU A 99 -19.58 -25.06 20.21
CA GLU A 99 -18.25 -25.03 20.86
C GLU A 99 -17.13 -24.57 19.90
N GLU A 100 -17.21 -24.97 18.62
CA GLU A 100 -16.26 -24.54 17.59
C GLU A 100 -16.42 -23.07 17.26
N LYS A 101 -17.68 -22.62 17.17
CA LYS A 101 -18.03 -21.22 16.97
C LYS A 101 -17.52 -20.35 18.13
N GLU A 102 -17.73 -20.79 19.37
CA GLU A 102 -17.23 -20.06 20.56
C GLU A 102 -15.71 -19.96 20.56
N LEU A 103 -15.00 -21.06 20.28
CA LEU A 103 -13.54 -21.06 20.19
C LEU A 103 -13.03 -20.17 19.05
N ARG A 104 -13.69 -20.21 17.89
CA ARG A 104 -13.38 -19.33 16.78
C ARG A 104 -13.58 -17.88 17.18
N GLU A 105 -14.72 -17.51 17.75
CA GLU A 105 -15.07 -16.13 18.11
C GLU A 105 -14.12 -15.53 19.16
N PHE A 106 -13.50 -16.38 19.98
CA PHE A 106 -12.43 -15.97 20.88
C PHE A 106 -11.18 -15.44 20.16
N ILE A 107 -10.88 -15.95 18.96
CA ILE A 107 -9.71 -15.57 18.16
C ILE A 107 -10.10 -14.58 17.04
N PHE A 108 -11.22 -14.86 16.38
CA PHE A 108 -11.79 -14.15 15.24
C PHE A 108 -13.26 -13.81 15.53
N PRO A 109 -13.53 -12.68 16.22
CA PRO A 109 -14.88 -12.33 16.66
C PRO A 109 -15.84 -11.95 15.52
N GLY A 110 -15.34 -11.76 14.31
CA GLY A 110 -16.13 -11.44 13.13
C GLY A 110 -16.65 -12.69 12.41
N ASP A 111 -17.82 -12.57 11.80
CA ASP A 111 -18.33 -13.55 10.84
C ASP A 111 -17.62 -13.40 9.48
N ARG A 112 -17.01 -12.24 9.21
CA ARG A 112 -16.19 -11.98 8.02
C ARG A 112 -15.03 -11.05 8.33
N HIS A 113 -13.85 -11.40 7.81
CA HIS A 113 -12.64 -10.58 7.84
C HIS A 113 -12.19 -10.31 6.39
N ALA A 114 -12.13 -9.04 6.01
CA ALA A 114 -11.83 -8.63 4.64
C ALA A 114 -11.00 -7.35 4.58
N LEU A 115 -10.46 -7.09 3.40
CA LEU A 115 -9.70 -5.91 3.03
C LEU A 115 -10.39 -5.33 1.81
N ALA A 116 -10.66 -4.05 1.86
CA ALA A 116 -11.20 -3.31 0.74
C ALA A 116 -10.23 -2.22 0.30
N LEU A 117 -10.04 -2.07 -1.00
CA LEU A 117 -9.24 -1.00 -1.59
C LEU A 117 -9.76 -0.65 -2.97
N TYR A 118 -9.64 0.62 -3.37
CA TYR A 118 -9.85 0.98 -4.77
C TYR A 118 -8.57 0.69 -5.53
N VAL A 119 -8.56 -0.37 -6.35
CA VAL A 119 -7.34 -0.83 -7.02
C VAL A 119 -6.98 0.14 -8.14
N ASP A 120 -5.72 0.56 -8.16
CA ASP A 120 -5.14 1.34 -9.25
C ASP A 120 -4.44 0.42 -10.24
N SER A 121 -3.47 -0.35 -9.74
CA SER A 121 -2.63 -1.19 -10.57
C SER A 121 -2.04 -2.37 -9.80
N ILE A 122 -1.66 -3.41 -10.55
CA ILE A 122 -0.93 -4.58 -10.06
C ILE A 122 0.33 -4.74 -10.91
N ILE A 123 1.50 -4.69 -10.28
CA ILE A 123 2.80 -4.81 -10.97
C ILE A 123 3.53 -6.09 -10.55
N PRO A 124 4.01 -6.89 -11.50
CA PRO A 124 4.87 -8.03 -11.20
C PRO A 124 6.31 -7.58 -10.90
N ILE A 125 6.90 -8.10 -9.82
CA ILE A 125 8.35 -8.14 -9.66
C ILE A 125 8.78 -9.58 -9.93
N ALA A 126 9.23 -9.82 -11.16
CA ALA A 126 9.65 -11.14 -11.63
C ALA A 126 11.14 -11.35 -11.40
N GLY A 127 11.49 -12.45 -10.73
CA GLY A 127 12.84 -13.00 -10.70
C GLY A 127 12.99 -14.17 -11.66
N THR A 128 14.15 -14.84 -11.61
CA THR A 128 14.46 -15.99 -12.47
C THR A 128 13.53 -17.18 -12.22
N HIS A 129 13.16 -17.43 -10.96
CA HIS A 129 12.45 -18.65 -10.53
C HIS A 129 11.10 -18.39 -9.84
N GLY A 130 10.68 -17.13 -9.75
CA GLY A 130 9.48 -16.74 -9.01
C GLY A 130 9.09 -15.31 -9.34
N ALA A 131 7.92 -14.91 -8.85
CA ALA A 131 7.47 -13.52 -8.89
C ALA A 131 6.71 -13.19 -7.61
N ILE A 132 6.62 -11.89 -7.33
CA ILE A 132 5.67 -11.31 -6.38
C ILE A 132 4.86 -10.25 -7.12
N PHE A 133 3.67 -9.93 -6.62
CA PHE A 133 2.84 -8.88 -7.22
C PHE A 133 2.60 -7.77 -6.22
N LEU A 134 2.89 -6.54 -6.61
CA LEU A 134 2.63 -5.36 -5.79
C LEU A 134 1.31 -4.73 -6.22
N ILE A 135 0.47 -4.37 -5.25
CA ILE A 135 -0.80 -3.72 -5.52
C ILE A 135 -0.72 -2.25 -5.08
N ASN A 136 -1.09 -1.35 -5.99
CA ASN A 136 -1.33 0.04 -5.71
C ASN A 136 -2.84 0.31 -5.62
N SER A 137 -3.21 1.31 -4.83
CA SER A 137 -4.60 1.72 -4.64
C SER A 137 -4.80 3.21 -4.86
N TYR A 138 -6.04 3.65 -4.80
CA TYR A 138 -6.43 5.04 -4.64
C TYR A 138 -6.84 5.31 -3.19
N SER A 139 -6.60 6.52 -2.71
CA SER A 139 -7.12 6.96 -1.42
C SER A 139 -8.62 7.26 -1.49
N LYS A 140 -9.33 6.91 -0.42
CA LYS A 140 -10.69 7.40 -0.14
C LYS A 140 -10.71 8.20 1.14
N THR A 141 -11.51 9.25 1.15
CA THR A 141 -11.79 10.00 2.37
C THR A 141 -12.68 9.18 3.31
N GLU A 142 -12.61 9.46 4.61
CA GLU A 142 -13.51 8.85 5.60
C GLU A 142 -14.98 9.01 5.21
N LYS A 143 -15.36 10.18 4.67
CA LYS A 143 -16.73 10.45 4.21
C LYS A 143 -17.16 9.48 3.10
N GLU A 144 -16.28 9.21 2.14
CA GLU A 144 -16.56 8.26 1.05
C GLU A 144 -16.67 6.82 1.58
N ILE A 145 -15.77 6.41 2.48
CA ILE A 145 -15.78 5.06 3.07
C ILE A 145 -17.06 4.85 3.88
N ARG A 146 -17.44 5.81 4.72
CA ARG A 146 -18.71 5.77 5.46
C ARG A 146 -19.89 5.62 4.50
N ALA A 147 -19.92 6.38 3.40
CA ALA A 147 -21.00 6.30 2.42
C ALA A 147 -21.12 4.93 1.72
N LEU A 148 -20.01 4.19 1.58
CA LEU A 148 -19.99 2.83 1.01
C LEU A 148 -20.59 1.79 1.96
N TYR A 149 -20.28 1.90 3.25
CA TYR A 149 -20.54 0.82 4.20
C TYR A 149 -21.68 1.08 5.20
N SER A 150 -22.16 2.31 5.35
CA SER A 150 -23.16 2.67 6.37
C SER A 150 -24.62 2.47 5.94
N LYS A 151 -24.88 2.03 4.70
CA LYS A 151 -26.25 1.85 4.20
C LYS A 151 -26.78 0.47 4.57
N ASN A 152 -28.03 0.40 5.06
CA ASN A 152 -28.72 -0.84 5.40
C ASN A 152 -27.97 -1.73 6.40
N VAL A 153 -27.36 -1.11 7.41
CA VAL A 153 -26.63 -1.80 8.48
C VAL A 153 -27.31 -1.56 9.83
N ASP A 154 -27.26 -2.57 10.70
CA ASP A 154 -27.81 -2.53 12.05
C ASP A 154 -26.92 -1.70 12.99
N ASN A 155 -25.60 -1.80 12.77
CA ASN A 155 -24.59 -1.06 13.51
C ASN A 155 -23.41 -0.75 12.58
N PHE A 156 -22.80 0.42 12.76
CA PHE A 156 -21.64 0.87 12.02
C PHE A 156 -20.67 1.60 12.95
N HIS A 157 -19.43 1.12 13.01
CA HIS A 157 -18.31 1.78 13.65
C HIS A 157 -17.13 1.87 12.70
N TYR A 158 -16.34 2.93 12.85
CA TYR A 158 -15.22 3.26 11.99
C TYR A 158 -14.10 3.83 12.84
N GLU A 159 -12.89 3.30 12.67
CA GLU A 159 -11.71 3.68 13.44
C GLU A 159 -10.42 3.55 12.64
N ASP A 160 -9.32 4.06 13.21
CA ASP A 160 -7.99 3.96 12.64
C ASP A 160 -7.39 2.60 13.00
N ALA A 161 -7.10 1.77 11.99
CA ALA A 161 -6.45 0.46 12.18
C ALA A 161 -4.93 0.58 12.18
N SER A 162 -4.41 1.32 11.21
CA SER A 162 -2.98 1.56 11.02
C SER A 162 -2.75 2.94 10.41
N PHE A 163 -1.51 3.24 10.02
CA PHE A 163 -1.22 4.51 9.36
C PHE A 163 -1.86 4.59 7.97
N PHE A 164 -1.96 3.46 7.28
CA PHE A 164 -2.51 3.37 5.92
C PHE A 164 -3.92 2.78 5.84
N GLU A 165 -4.43 2.21 6.94
CA GLU A 165 -5.70 1.48 6.95
C GLU A 165 -6.70 2.03 7.98
N LYS A 166 -7.98 1.92 7.62
CA LYS A 166 -9.11 2.27 8.47
C LYS A 166 -9.96 1.03 8.67
N ARG A 167 -10.39 0.74 9.90
CA ARG A 167 -11.25 -0.39 10.17
C ARG A 167 -12.71 0.02 10.13
N VAL A 168 -13.48 -0.69 9.34
CA VAL A 168 -14.94 -0.65 9.32
C VAL A 168 -15.45 -1.89 10.07
N LEU A 169 -16.18 -1.65 11.15
CA LEU A 169 -16.96 -2.67 11.85
C LEU A 169 -18.42 -2.44 11.49
N ARG A 170 -19.07 -3.41 10.86
CA ARG A 170 -20.51 -3.29 10.57
C ARG A 170 -21.25 -4.54 10.93
N ARG A 171 -22.51 -4.37 11.34
CA ARG A 171 -23.45 -5.47 11.53
C ARG A 171 -24.53 -5.40 10.47
N THR A 172 -24.73 -6.49 9.74
CA THR A 172 -25.79 -6.60 8.73
C THR A 172 -26.58 -7.88 8.96
N SER A 173 -27.87 -7.74 9.27
CA SER A 173 -28.75 -8.86 9.57
C SER A 173 -28.19 -9.75 10.69
N GLY A 174 -27.62 -9.11 11.72
CA GLY A 174 -27.02 -9.82 12.85
C GLY A 174 -25.59 -10.33 12.64
N LEU A 175 -25.04 -10.32 11.42
CA LEU A 175 -23.67 -10.79 11.13
C LEU A 175 -22.67 -9.64 11.28
N LEU A 176 -21.57 -9.85 11.99
CA LEU A 176 -20.51 -8.88 12.24
C LEU A 176 -19.38 -9.01 11.21
N GLU A 177 -19.06 -7.93 10.52
CA GLU A 177 -17.99 -7.86 9.54
C GLU A 177 -16.88 -6.91 9.99
N PHE A 178 -15.64 -7.35 9.86
CA PHE A 178 -14.41 -6.58 10.02
C PHE A 178 -13.82 -6.35 8.64
N ILE A 179 -13.83 -5.09 8.19
CA ILE A 179 -13.31 -4.71 6.87
C ILE A 179 -12.23 -3.66 7.09
N ASP A 180 -10.99 -4.02 6.86
CA ASP A 180 -9.90 -3.06 6.81
C ASP A 180 -9.91 -2.39 5.44
N PHE A 181 -9.91 -1.06 5.40
CA PHE A 181 -9.98 -0.28 4.17
C PHE A 181 -8.65 0.41 3.94
N HIS A 182 -7.99 0.07 2.84
CA HIS A 182 -6.72 0.68 2.48
C HIS A 182 -6.95 2.09 1.88
N CYS A 183 -6.42 3.11 2.55
CA CYS A 183 -6.80 4.51 2.30
C CYS A 183 -5.71 5.33 1.61
N THR A 184 -4.72 4.69 0.99
CA THR A 184 -3.52 5.40 0.51
C THR A 184 -3.17 5.07 -0.94
N PRO A 185 -2.62 6.04 -1.70
CA PRO A 185 -2.22 5.83 -3.07
C PRO A 185 -0.76 5.39 -3.18
N ILE A 186 -0.42 4.28 -2.52
CA ILE A 186 0.94 3.74 -2.45
C ILE A 186 0.90 2.23 -2.77
N TYR A 187 2.05 1.69 -3.18
CA TYR A 187 2.22 0.23 -3.26
C TYR A 187 2.38 -0.29 -1.83
N SER A 188 1.29 -0.76 -1.24
CA SER A 188 1.20 -1.12 0.18
C SER A 188 0.98 -2.60 0.42
N LEU A 189 0.65 -3.36 -0.62
CA LEU A 189 0.42 -4.78 -0.55
C LEU A 189 1.37 -5.55 -1.47
N ALA A 190 1.90 -6.65 -0.97
CA ALA A 190 2.63 -7.65 -1.74
C ALA A 190 1.91 -9.00 -1.68
N LEU A 191 1.54 -9.54 -2.83
CA LEU A 191 1.12 -10.93 -2.97
C LEU A 191 2.36 -11.80 -3.16
N ILE A 192 2.54 -12.76 -2.28
CA ILE A 192 3.75 -13.58 -2.21
C ILE A 192 3.38 -15.07 -2.25
N PRO A 193 4.08 -15.87 -3.07
CA PRO A 193 3.90 -17.31 -3.07
C PRO A 193 4.32 -17.93 -1.73
N LYS A 194 3.49 -18.81 -1.17
CA LYS A 194 3.84 -19.58 0.04
C LYS A 194 5.11 -20.42 -0.19
N ARG A 195 5.86 -20.69 0.89
CA ARG A 195 7.06 -21.57 0.90
C ARG A 195 8.26 -21.12 0.04
N THR A 196 8.34 -19.83 -0.30
CA THR A 196 9.51 -19.29 -1.03
C THR A 196 10.66 -18.83 -0.15
N GLY A 197 10.47 -18.83 1.18
CA GLY A 197 11.46 -18.34 2.13
C GLY A 197 11.53 -16.81 2.23
N ILE A 198 10.76 -16.08 1.41
CA ILE A 198 10.57 -14.63 1.54
C ILE A 198 9.85 -14.38 2.86
N LYS A 199 10.50 -13.64 3.77
CA LYS A 199 9.91 -13.25 5.05
C LYS A 199 9.15 -11.95 4.89
N SER A 200 8.23 -11.69 5.82
CA SER A 200 7.49 -10.41 5.87
C SER A 200 8.40 -9.19 6.02
N HIS A 201 9.62 -9.36 6.54
CA HIS A 201 10.60 -8.28 6.55
C HIS A 201 11.11 -7.95 5.14
N ASP A 202 11.41 -8.98 4.34
CA ASP A 202 11.96 -8.83 2.99
C ASP A 202 10.94 -8.15 2.07
N SER A 203 9.67 -8.55 2.17
CA SER A 203 8.58 -7.97 1.39
C SER A 203 8.33 -6.49 1.73
N ARG A 204 8.41 -6.11 3.01
CA ARG A 204 8.32 -4.70 3.41
C ARG A 204 9.46 -3.88 2.83
N LEU A 205 10.70 -4.38 2.86
CA LEU A 205 11.84 -3.70 2.22
C LEU A 205 11.62 -3.52 0.71
N ILE A 206 11.05 -4.54 0.05
CA ILE A 206 10.67 -4.44 -1.36
C ILE A 206 9.63 -3.34 -1.57
N LEU A 207 8.56 -3.31 -0.77
CA LEU A 207 7.51 -2.29 -0.87
C LEU A 207 8.07 -0.87 -0.62
N TYR A 208 8.85 -0.66 0.44
CA TYR A 208 9.49 0.63 0.71
C TYR A 208 10.42 1.06 -0.42
N GLY A 209 11.25 0.14 -0.91
CA GLY A 209 12.17 0.38 -2.01
C GLY A 209 11.43 0.73 -3.29
N PHE A 210 10.39 -0.03 -3.64
CA PHE A 210 9.62 0.18 -4.86
C PHE A 210 8.92 1.54 -4.86
N ASN A 211 8.31 1.95 -3.73
CA ASN A 211 7.71 3.29 -3.64
C ASN A 211 8.75 4.41 -3.81
N CYS A 212 9.97 4.24 -3.29
CA CYS A 212 11.06 5.20 -3.51
C CYS A 212 11.51 5.24 -4.98
N GLU A 213 11.62 4.09 -5.63
CA GLU A 213 11.99 3.97 -7.03
C GLU A 213 10.98 4.66 -7.95
N GLN A 214 9.68 4.40 -7.74
CA GLN A 214 8.60 5.09 -8.46
C GLN A 214 8.64 6.61 -8.23
N SER A 215 8.99 7.03 -7.01
CA SER A 215 9.15 8.46 -6.68
C SER A 215 10.33 9.10 -7.40
N LEU A 216 11.47 8.40 -7.50
CA LEU A 216 12.63 8.85 -8.25
C LEU A 216 12.32 9.00 -9.73
N ALA A 217 11.66 8.02 -10.35
CA ALA A 217 11.24 8.10 -11.75
C ALA A 217 10.30 9.29 -12.01
N ARG A 218 9.39 9.59 -11.08
CA ARG A 218 8.53 10.79 -11.15
C ARG A 218 9.33 12.08 -11.02
N LEU A 219 10.31 12.14 -10.11
CA LEU A 219 11.17 13.32 -9.92
C LEU A 219 12.09 13.55 -11.13
N GLU A 220 12.59 12.51 -11.79
CA GLU A 220 13.36 12.62 -13.03
C GLU A 220 12.54 13.22 -14.17
N LYS A 221 11.27 12.81 -14.29
CA LYS A 221 10.32 13.43 -15.24
C LYS A 221 10.09 14.92 -14.91
N VAL A 222 9.89 15.26 -13.64
CA VAL A 222 9.75 16.66 -13.20
C VAL A 222 11.01 17.46 -13.50
N SER A 223 12.18 16.92 -13.21
CA SER A 223 13.47 17.56 -13.48
C SER A 223 13.65 17.82 -14.98
N SER A 224 13.39 16.81 -15.81
CA SER A 224 13.51 16.93 -17.27
C SER A 224 12.54 17.97 -17.85
N ALA A 225 11.28 17.96 -17.39
CA ALA A 225 10.29 18.95 -17.79
C ALA A 225 10.71 20.37 -17.36
N LEU A 226 11.18 20.53 -16.12
CA LEU A 226 11.64 21.81 -15.60
C LEU A 226 12.83 22.36 -16.39
N GLN A 227 13.77 21.49 -16.83
CA GLN A 227 14.90 21.93 -17.66
C GLN A 227 14.47 22.44 -19.03
N ALA A 228 13.41 21.89 -19.62
CA ALA A 228 12.89 22.30 -20.92
C ALA A 228 12.17 23.67 -20.91
N LEU A 229 11.69 24.13 -19.74
CA LEU A 229 10.96 25.39 -19.62
C LEU A 229 11.86 26.63 -19.83
N GLY A 230 11.29 27.68 -20.40
CA GLY A 230 11.91 29.00 -20.49
C GLY A 230 11.87 29.74 -19.14
N LEU A 231 12.68 30.80 -19.01
CA LEU A 231 12.75 31.61 -17.78
C LEU A 231 11.46 32.39 -17.47
N ARG A 232 10.54 32.49 -18.43
CA ARG A 232 9.28 33.24 -18.31
C ARG A 232 8.08 32.35 -17.95
N ASP A 233 8.24 31.03 -17.95
CA ASP A 233 7.18 30.03 -17.73
C ASP A 233 6.95 29.83 -16.22
N ARG A 234 6.62 30.92 -15.50
CA ARG A 234 6.61 30.95 -14.03
C ARG A 234 5.58 30.01 -13.42
N ASP A 235 4.42 29.90 -14.06
CA ASP A 235 3.33 29.05 -13.58
C ASP A 235 3.70 27.56 -13.74
N GLU A 236 4.30 27.19 -14.87
CA GLU A 236 4.77 25.84 -15.17
C GLU A 236 5.97 25.44 -14.29
N ILE A 237 6.88 26.38 -14.02
CA ILE A 237 7.98 26.20 -13.07
C ILE A 237 7.40 25.91 -11.68
N SER A 238 6.44 26.71 -11.23
CA SER A 238 5.82 26.53 -9.91
C SER A 238 5.03 25.22 -9.82
N ALA A 239 4.28 24.86 -10.86
CA ALA A 239 3.58 23.58 -10.96
C ALA A 239 4.54 22.38 -10.87
N SER A 240 5.74 22.49 -11.47
CA SER A 240 6.78 21.46 -11.40
C SER A 240 7.28 21.27 -9.96
N VAL A 241 7.58 22.36 -9.25
CA VAL A 241 8.00 22.29 -7.83
C VAL A 241 6.88 21.76 -6.94
N VAL A 242 5.62 22.17 -7.16
CA VAL A 242 4.46 21.64 -6.42
C VAL A 242 4.32 20.13 -6.65
N THR A 243 4.59 19.65 -7.87
CA THR A 243 4.57 18.21 -8.16
C THR A 243 5.70 17.48 -7.43
N ALA A 244 6.92 18.01 -7.45
CA ALA A 244 8.04 17.44 -6.68
C ALA A 244 7.76 17.43 -5.18
N ARG A 245 7.14 18.48 -4.64
CA ARG A 245 6.69 18.54 -3.24
C ARG A 245 5.70 17.44 -2.91
N ARG A 246 4.69 17.19 -3.75
CA ARG A 246 3.72 16.10 -3.54
C ARG A 246 4.40 14.72 -3.55
N VAL A 247 5.36 14.52 -4.45
CA VAL A 247 6.19 13.30 -4.46
C VAL A 247 6.99 13.19 -3.16
N PHE A 248 7.54 14.29 -2.67
CA PHE A 248 8.30 14.28 -1.42
C PHE A 248 7.43 13.99 -0.19
N GLU A 249 6.24 14.59 -0.09
CA GLU A 249 5.26 14.28 0.95
C GLU A 249 4.89 12.79 0.94
N PHE A 250 4.73 12.19 -0.24
CA PHE A 250 4.53 10.75 -0.38
C PHE A 250 5.71 9.95 0.18
N VAL A 251 6.95 10.28 -0.18
CA VAL A 251 8.14 9.56 0.31
C VAL A 251 8.30 9.70 1.82
N LEU A 252 8.03 10.87 2.40
CA LEU A 252 8.14 11.04 3.85
C LEU A 252 7.12 10.18 4.61
N LYS A 253 5.95 9.88 4.02
CA LYS A 253 4.98 8.95 4.63
C LYS A 253 5.51 7.52 4.62
N VAL A 254 6.15 7.11 3.51
CA VAL A 254 6.85 5.82 3.40
C VAL A 254 7.96 5.74 4.45
N GLU A 255 8.74 6.82 4.62
CA GLU A 255 9.81 6.89 5.61
C GLU A 255 9.30 6.83 7.05
N CYS A 256 8.22 7.53 7.39
CA CYS A 256 7.62 7.44 8.72
C CYS A 256 7.29 5.99 9.08
N CYS A 257 6.76 5.22 8.13
CA CYS A 257 6.48 3.80 8.33
C CYS A 257 7.78 2.98 8.45
N TYR A 258 8.72 3.15 7.52
CA TYR A 258 10.00 2.44 7.52
C TYR A 258 10.81 2.65 8.81
N ALA A 259 10.83 3.87 9.34
CA ALA A 259 11.57 4.24 10.54
C ALA A 259 10.71 4.11 11.83
N GLU A 260 9.52 3.52 11.74
CA GLU A 260 8.59 3.30 12.86
C GLU A 260 8.32 4.59 13.67
N LEU A 261 8.21 5.72 12.97
CA LEU A 261 7.99 7.02 13.59
C LEU A 261 6.53 7.20 13.98
N GLU A 262 6.31 7.68 15.20
CA GLU A 262 4.97 8.00 15.69
C GLU A 262 4.37 9.19 14.93
N VAL A 263 3.20 8.96 14.32
CA VAL A 263 2.42 9.93 13.56
C VAL A 263 1.16 10.29 14.34
N THR A 264 0.82 11.58 14.38
CA THR A 264 -0.28 12.09 15.23
C THR A 264 -1.54 12.42 14.44
N LYS A 265 -1.53 12.26 13.12
CA LYS A 265 -2.68 12.52 12.23
C LYS A 265 -2.84 11.39 11.24
N SER A 266 -4.05 11.27 10.69
CA SER A 266 -4.35 10.34 9.59
C SER A 266 -3.54 10.65 8.33
N TYR A 267 -3.35 9.64 7.48
CA TYR A 267 -2.59 9.75 6.23
C TYR A 267 -2.91 10.99 5.40
N SER A 268 -4.20 11.30 5.18
CA SER A 268 -4.65 12.44 4.38
C SER A 268 -4.42 13.79 5.07
N GLY A 269 -4.33 13.81 6.40
CA GLY A 269 -4.09 15.02 7.20
C GLY A 269 -2.61 15.37 7.37
N MET A 270 -1.70 14.47 7.04
CA MET A 270 -0.25 14.69 7.12
C MET A 270 0.26 15.44 5.87
N LEU A 271 0.46 16.76 6.02
CA LEU A 271 1.07 17.63 5.00
C LEU A 271 2.60 17.71 5.17
N LEU A 272 3.31 18.34 4.23
CA LEU A 272 4.77 18.49 4.29
C LEU A 272 5.25 18.95 5.67
N GLY A 273 4.71 20.04 6.21
CA GLY A 273 5.15 20.57 7.51
C GLY A 273 5.03 19.58 8.67
N ASP A 274 3.95 18.79 8.70
CA ASP A 274 3.72 17.77 9.73
C ASP A 274 4.74 16.62 9.57
N LEU A 275 4.90 16.12 8.34
CA LEU A 275 5.83 15.04 8.01
C LEU A 275 7.28 15.44 8.29
N MET A 276 7.65 16.67 7.92
CA MET A 276 8.96 17.25 8.21
C MET A 276 9.25 17.27 9.71
N THR A 277 8.26 17.61 10.52
CA THR A 277 8.41 17.66 11.98
C THR A 277 8.64 16.27 12.57
N VAL A 278 7.92 15.26 12.06
CA VAL A 278 8.07 13.87 12.51
C VAL A 278 9.44 13.32 12.09
N VAL A 279 9.78 13.39 10.80
CA VAL A 279 11.02 12.81 10.25
C VAL A 279 12.27 13.44 10.86
N LYS A 280 12.28 14.77 11.06
CA LYS A 280 13.46 15.46 11.66
C LYS A 280 13.84 14.96 13.06
N ARG A 281 12.90 14.39 13.84
CA ARG A 281 13.19 13.92 15.20
C ARG A 281 14.27 12.84 15.21
N GLY A 282 14.21 11.92 14.25
CA GLY A 282 15.15 10.80 14.11
C GLY A 282 16.39 11.08 13.26
N LYS A 283 16.66 12.34 12.88
CA LYS A 283 17.77 12.71 11.98
C LYS A 283 18.87 13.50 12.69
N ASP A 284 20.08 13.41 12.15
CA ASP A 284 21.19 14.28 12.55
C ASP A 284 20.99 15.74 12.09
N ASP A 285 21.81 16.64 12.63
CA ASP A 285 21.68 18.08 12.37
C ASP A 285 21.90 18.45 10.90
N LYS A 286 22.77 17.72 10.18
CA LYS A 286 23.03 17.98 8.76
C LYS A 286 21.77 17.71 7.94
N VAL A 287 21.15 16.55 8.16
CA VAL A 287 19.91 16.17 7.48
C VAL A 287 18.77 17.09 7.90
N ARG A 288 18.68 17.51 9.17
CA ARG A 288 17.66 18.47 9.64
C ARG A 288 17.74 19.81 8.93
N VAL A 289 18.96 20.33 8.70
CA VAL A 289 19.19 21.60 7.98
C VAL A 289 18.78 21.46 6.52
N GLU A 290 19.18 20.38 5.84
CA GLU A 290 18.79 20.11 4.45
C GLU A 290 17.26 20.04 4.29
N LEU A 291 16.63 19.31 5.18
CA LEU A 291 15.17 19.21 5.30
C LEU A 291 14.49 20.56 5.56
N GLY A 292 15.12 21.44 6.35
CA GLY A 292 14.67 22.83 6.55
C GLY A 292 14.72 23.64 5.25
N ARG A 293 15.84 23.56 4.52
CA ARG A 293 16.04 24.23 3.24
C ARG A 293 15.02 23.77 2.19
N ILE A 294 14.75 22.47 2.09
CA ILE A 294 13.72 21.94 1.18
C ILE A 294 12.36 22.58 1.47
N ALA A 295 11.94 22.60 2.74
CA ALA A 295 10.64 23.15 3.14
C ALA A 295 10.53 24.65 2.85
N GLU A 296 11.57 25.43 3.14
CA GLU A 296 11.62 26.86 2.86
C GLU A 296 11.47 27.14 1.36
N LEU A 297 12.28 26.47 0.53
CA LEU A 297 12.29 26.68 -0.91
C LEU A 297 10.96 26.24 -1.53
N ALA A 298 10.46 25.05 -1.20
CA ALA A 298 9.23 24.52 -1.76
C ALA A 298 7.99 25.36 -1.41
N ASN A 299 7.95 25.97 -0.22
CA ASN A 299 6.84 26.84 0.19
C ASN A 299 6.75 28.12 -0.62
N ASN A 300 7.87 28.66 -1.13
CA ASN A 300 7.86 29.87 -1.96
C ASN A 300 7.15 29.65 -3.32
N PHE A 301 7.06 28.40 -3.80
CA PHE A 301 6.37 28.04 -5.05
C PHE A 301 4.92 27.58 -4.85
N ALA A 302 4.54 27.21 -3.63
CA ALA A 302 3.21 26.65 -3.34
C ALA A 302 2.18 27.68 -2.88
N HIS A 303 2.63 28.88 -2.50
CA HIS A 303 1.78 29.95 -1.99
C HIS A 303 2.05 31.24 -2.76
N ASP A 304 1.04 32.10 -2.87
CA ASP A 304 1.21 33.47 -3.35
C ASP A 304 1.95 34.30 -2.31
N THR A 305 3.27 34.08 -2.23
CA THR A 305 4.14 34.70 -1.23
C THR A 305 4.59 36.10 -1.64
N GLY A 306 4.25 36.55 -2.86
CA GLY A 306 4.79 37.76 -3.47
C GLY A 306 6.30 37.73 -3.73
N LYS A 307 6.99 36.61 -3.45
CA LYS A 307 8.44 36.47 -3.68
C LYS A 307 8.73 36.10 -5.13
N PRO A 308 9.78 36.66 -5.74
CA PRO A 308 10.20 36.25 -7.08
C PRO A 308 10.65 34.80 -7.08
N VAL A 309 9.98 33.98 -7.88
CA VAL A 309 10.37 32.59 -8.16
C VAL A 309 11.31 32.55 -9.37
N SER A 310 12.42 31.84 -9.25
CA SER A 310 13.38 31.64 -10.33
C SER A 310 13.47 30.16 -10.73
N LYS A 311 13.81 29.91 -11.99
CA LYS A 311 14.08 28.56 -12.49
C LYS A 311 15.23 27.91 -11.71
N ASP A 312 16.27 28.66 -11.36
CA ASP A 312 17.43 28.14 -10.62
C ASP A 312 17.02 27.63 -9.24
N THR A 313 16.21 28.38 -8.50
CA THR A 313 15.69 27.94 -7.20
C THR A 313 14.78 26.72 -7.34
N ALA A 314 14.01 26.63 -8.42
CA ALA A 314 13.17 25.47 -8.70
C ALA A 314 14.02 24.22 -8.97
N VAL A 315 15.07 24.35 -9.78
CA VAL A 315 16.00 23.25 -10.07
C VAL A 315 16.71 22.81 -8.79
N GLU A 316 17.11 23.75 -7.95
CA GLU A 316 17.74 23.47 -6.66
C GLU A 316 16.85 22.62 -5.76
N VAL A 317 15.60 23.05 -5.50
CA VAL A 317 14.71 22.33 -4.58
C VAL A 317 14.33 20.94 -5.10
N VAL A 318 14.11 20.79 -6.41
CA VAL A 318 13.87 19.47 -7.03
C VAL A 318 15.11 18.57 -6.88
N GLY A 319 16.31 19.14 -7.05
CA GLY A 319 17.58 18.43 -6.84
C GLY A 319 17.76 17.95 -5.40
N LEU A 320 17.49 18.81 -4.41
CA LEU A 320 17.55 18.46 -2.98
C LEU A 320 16.57 17.34 -2.63
N ILE A 321 15.31 17.45 -3.06
CA ILE A 321 14.30 16.39 -2.88
C ILE A 321 14.80 15.07 -3.49
N THR A 322 15.28 15.11 -4.73
CA THR A 322 15.74 13.90 -5.44
C THR A 322 16.91 13.23 -4.71
N ASN A 323 17.86 14.02 -4.22
CA ASN A 323 19.00 13.49 -3.46
C ASN A 323 18.58 12.88 -2.13
N TYR A 324 17.62 13.49 -1.44
CA TYR A 324 17.06 12.93 -0.22
C TYR A 324 16.40 11.57 -0.49
N VAL A 325 15.52 11.48 -1.49
CA VAL A 325 14.83 10.23 -1.85
C VAL A 325 15.85 9.15 -2.24
N ARG A 326 16.89 9.51 -3.01
CA ARG A 326 17.96 8.56 -3.39
C ARG A 326 18.73 8.04 -2.18
N THR A 327 18.99 8.90 -1.20
CA THR A 327 19.67 8.52 0.04
C THR A 327 18.81 7.57 0.88
N LEU A 328 17.51 7.86 1.00
CA LEU A 328 16.56 6.98 1.68
C LEU A 328 16.47 5.62 0.98
N TYR A 329 16.32 5.60 -0.35
CA TYR A 329 16.27 4.36 -1.15
C TYR A 329 17.53 3.50 -0.95
N THR A 330 18.71 4.13 -0.97
CA THR A 330 19.98 3.45 -0.71
C THR A 330 20.04 2.90 0.72
N THR A 331 19.41 3.57 1.69
CA THR A 331 19.35 3.12 3.09
C THR A 331 18.43 1.92 3.25
N ILE A 332 17.26 1.92 2.60
CA ILE A 332 16.30 0.79 2.62
C ILE A 332 16.91 -0.46 1.98
N LYS A 333 17.78 -0.30 0.97
CA LYS A 333 18.41 -1.40 0.24
C LYS A 333 19.62 -2.04 0.95
N LYS A 334 20.11 -1.47 2.05
CA LYS A 334 21.27 -1.99 2.79
C LYS A 334 20.86 -3.08 3.77
#